data_AF-A0A0G0AT83-F1
#
_entry.id   AF-A0A0G0AT83-F1
#
_cell.length_a   1.000
_cell.length_b   1.000
_cell.length_c   1.000
_cell.angle_alpha   90.00
_cell.angle_beta   90.00
_cell.angle_gamma   90.00
#
_symmetry.space_group_name_H-M   'P 1'
#
loop_
_entity.id
_entity.type
_entity.pdbx_description
1 polymer ?
#
loop_
_entity_poly.entity_id
_entity_poly.type
_entity_poly.pdbx_seq_one_letter_code
_entity_poly.pdbx_strand_id
1 'polypeptide(L)'
;MSNYSVMKKYGYIWMTLALFIISVTGHWITAWFYYVEEQQTHNQQIKVNEYLLQTTRDTLENWQSEFLQLIWQVAGLSFLWYIGSPQSKEGDDRKEEKIDEILKKIGGKEGEKIITSLNRKYPKK
;
A
#
# COMPACT_ATOMS: atom_id res chain seq x y z
N MET A 1 -20.03 15.28 -22.00
CA MET A 1 -19.26 14.81 -20.84
C MET A 1 -19.92 13.53 -20.33
N SER A 2 -19.22 12.39 -20.41
CA SER A 2 -19.75 11.09 -19.98
C SER A 2 -19.96 11.08 -18.46
N ASN A 3 -21.20 10.88 -18.02
CA ASN A 3 -21.54 10.66 -16.60
C ASN A 3 -20.99 9.29 -16.19
N TYR A 4 -19.73 9.24 -15.74
CA TYR A 4 -19.23 8.06 -15.07
C TYR A 4 -19.98 7.90 -13.74
N SER A 5 -20.84 6.89 -13.66
CA SER A 5 -21.49 6.47 -12.41
C SER A 5 -20.41 6.32 -11.31
N VAL A 6 -20.69 6.83 -10.11
CA VAL A 6 -19.82 6.72 -8.92
C VAL A 6 -19.30 5.29 -8.74
N MET A 7 -20.12 4.31 -9.09
CA MET A 7 -19.78 2.88 -9.05
C MET A 7 -18.66 2.48 -10.01
N LYS A 8 -18.59 3.08 -11.20
CA LYS A 8 -17.48 2.85 -12.15
C LYS A 8 -16.21 3.59 -11.75
N LYS A 9 -16.34 4.76 -11.13
CA LYS A 9 -15.18 5.56 -10.67
C LYS A 9 -14.47 4.91 -9.48
N TYR A 10 -15.22 4.28 -8.58
CA TYR A 10 -14.70 3.64 -7.37
C TYR A 10 -14.84 2.12 -7.39
N GLY A 11 -14.91 1.50 -8.57
CA GLY A 11 -15.16 0.06 -8.71
C GLY A 11 -14.18 -0.82 -7.94
N TYR A 12 -12.90 -0.41 -7.87
CA TYR A 12 -11.89 -1.09 -7.06
C TYR A 12 -12.26 -1.11 -5.57
N ILE A 13 -12.66 0.03 -5.00
CA ILE A 13 -13.06 0.14 -3.58
C ILE A 13 -14.27 -0.74 -3.29
N TRP A 14 -15.27 -0.76 -4.18
CA TRP A 14 -16.45 -1.58 -3.98
C TRP A 14 -16.14 -3.07 -4.06
N MET A 15 -15.29 -3.48 -4.99
CA MET A 15 -14.86 -4.88 -5.12
C MET A 15 -14.06 -5.33 -3.90
N THR A 16 -13.09 -4.54 -3.45
CA THR A 16 -12.28 -4.87 -2.27
C THR A 16 -13.13 -4.87 -1.00
N LEU A 17 -14.06 -3.93 -0.84
CA LEU A 17 -15.00 -3.91 0.28
C LEU A 17 -15.90 -5.16 0.28
N ALA A 18 -16.39 -5.58 -0.88
CA ALA A 18 -17.19 -6.81 -0.98
C ALA A 18 -16.40 -8.05 -0.57
N LEU A 19 -15.18 -8.21 -1.10
CA LEU A 19 -14.28 -9.31 -0.71
C LEU A 19 -13.95 -9.27 0.78
N PHE A 20 -13.73 -8.07 1.33
CA PHE A 20 -13.47 -7.87 2.75
C PHE A 20 -14.66 -8.29 3.62
N ILE A 21 -15.88 -7.86 3.29
CA ILE A 21 -17.09 -8.25 4.04
C ILE A 21 -17.30 -9.76 4.00
N ILE A 22 -17.15 -10.37 2.82
CA ILE A 22 -17.26 -11.83 2.65
C ILE A 22 -16.22 -12.54 3.52
N SER A 23 -14.98 -12.07 3.51
CA SER A 23 -13.88 -12.67 4.28
C SER A 23 -14.08 -12.52 5.79
N VAL A 24 -14.45 -11.34 6.29
CA VAL A 24 -14.71 -11.12 7.72
C VAL A 24 -15.91 -11.93 8.19
N THR A 25 -16.97 -11.99 7.40
CA THR A 25 -18.15 -12.81 7.71
C THR A 25 -17.77 -14.29 7.77
N GLY A 26 -16.99 -14.77 6.80
CA GLY A 26 -16.47 -16.13 6.80
C GLY A 26 -15.61 -16.43 8.03
N HIS A 27 -14.70 -15.52 8.39
CA HIS A 27 -13.86 -15.64 9.58
C HIS A 27 -14.69 -15.78 10.86
N TRP A 28 -15.70 -14.92 11.05
CA TRP A 28 -16.59 -14.99 12.22
C TRP A 28 -17.41 -16.29 12.21
N ILE A 29 -17.98 -16.69 11.09
CA ILE A 29 -18.72 -17.96 11.00
C ILE A 29 -17.82 -19.15 11.38
N THR A 30 -16.58 -19.20 10.89
CA THR A 30 -15.64 -20.27 11.25
C THR A 30 -15.21 -20.21 12.71
N ALA A 31 -15.01 -19.01 13.26
CA ALA A 31 -14.69 -18.81 14.66
C ALA A 31 -15.82 -19.31 15.57
N TRP A 32 -17.08 -19.11 15.16
CA TRP A 32 -18.24 -19.63 15.88
C TRP A 32 -18.22 -21.16 15.96
N PHE A 33 -17.98 -21.84 14.84
CA PHE A 33 -17.91 -23.31 14.83
C PHE A 33 -16.78 -23.82 15.73
N TYR A 34 -15.61 -23.19 15.66
CA TYR A 34 -14.47 -23.53 16.52
C TYR A 34 -14.78 -23.31 18.01
N TYR A 35 -15.36 -22.16 18.36
CA TYR A 35 -15.76 -21.85 19.74
C TYR A 35 -16.77 -22.87 20.27
N VAL A 36 -17.79 -23.22 19.49
CA VAL A 36 -18.79 -24.21 19.91
C VAL A 36 -18.16 -25.58 20.15
N GLU A 37 -17.26 -26.02 19.26
CA GLU A 37 -16.54 -27.30 19.41
C GLU A 37 -15.66 -27.32 20.67
N GLU A 38 -14.95 -26.22 20.94
CA GLU A 38 -14.12 -26.06 22.14
C GLU A 38 -14.96 -26.12 23.42
N GLN A 39 -16.06 -25.37 23.47
CA GLN A 39 -16.98 -25.37 24.61
C GLN A 39 -17.58 -26.76 24.87
N GLN A 40 -17.98 -27.48 23.81
CA GLN A 40 -18.49 -28.85 23.92
C GLN A 40 -17.42 -29.82 24.43
N THR A 41 -16.19 -29.72 23.92
CA THR A 41 -15.05 -30.56 24.36
C THR A 41 -14.74 -30.37 25.84
N HIS A 42 -14.88 -29.14 26.34
CA HIS A 42 -14.64 -28.80 27.74
C HIS A 42 -15.88 -28.91 28.65
N ASN A 43 -17.01 -29.40 28.16
CA ASN A 43 -18.30 -29.41 28.87
C ASN A 43 -18.70 -28.03 29.46
N GLN A 44 -18.36 -26.97 28.74
CA GLN A 44 -18.69 -25.60 29.11
C GLN A 44 -19.99 -25.13 28.43
N GLN A 45 -20.65 -24.14 29.02
CA GLN A 45 -21.87 -23.56 28.45
C GLN A 45 -21.53 -22.60 27.33
N ILE A 46 -22.15 -22.80 26.16
CA ILE A 46 -22.01 -21.89 25.02
C ILE A 46 -22.64 -20.54 25.37
N LYS A 47 -21.81 -19.49 25.43
CA LYS A 47 -22.24 -18.12 25.69
C LYS A 47 -21.87 -17.21 24.53
N VAL A 48 -22.90 -16.71 23.85
CA VAL A 48 -22.74 -15.81 22.69
C VAL A 48 -21.92 -14.56 23.03
N ASN A 49 -22.08 -14.00 24.23
CA ASN A 49 -21.32 -12.82 24.64
C ASN A 49 -19.80 -13.09 24.77
N GLU A 50 -19.42 -14.27 25.27
CA GLU A 50 -18.01 -14.64 25.39
C GLU A 50 -17.39 -14.85 24.02
N TYR A 51 -18.11 -15.54 23.12
CA TYR A 51 -17.74 -15.65 21.71
C TYR A 51 -17.53 -14.28 21.04
N LEU A 52 -18.50 -13.36 21.15
CA LEU A 52 -18.39 -12.04 20.54
C LEU A 52 -17.18 -11.27 21.05
N LEU A 53 -16.93 -11.31 22.37
CA LEU A 53 -15.78 -10.64 22.97
C LEU A 53 -14.45 -11.26 22.52
N GLN A 54 -14.37 -12.60 22.49
CA GLN A 54 -13.19 -13.35 22.06
C GLN A 54 -12.89 -13.08 20.59
N THR A 55 -13.84 -13.34 19.68
CA THR A 55 -13.63 -13.14 18.24
C THR A 55 -13.37 -11.67 17.88
N THR A 56 -14.00 -10.72 18.58
CA THR A 56 -13.69 -9.29 18.38
C THR A 56 -12.27 -8.97 18.84
N ARG A 57 -11.83 -9.49 19.99
CA ARG A 57 -10.45 -9.32 20.46
C ARG A 57 -9.47 -9.91 19.47
N ASP A 58 -9.65 -11.16 19.04
CA ASP A 58 -8.78 -11.85 18.10
C ASP A 58 -8.70 -11.10 16.75
N THR A 59 -9.84 -10.59 16.28
CA THR A 59 -9.91 -9.75 15.08
C THR A 59 -9.11 -8.46 15.26
N LEU A 60 -9.26 -7.78 16.40
CA LEU A 60 -8.57 -6.52 16.69
C LEU A 60 -7.07 -6.70 16.93
N GLU A 61 -6.66 -7.79 17.58
CA GLU A 61 -5.24 -8.13 17.78
C GLU A 61 -4.56 -8.40 16.44
N ASN A 62 -5.19 -9.19 15.55
CA ASN A 62 -4.70 -9.40 14.20
C ASN A 62 -4.66 -8.10 13.39
N TRP A 63 -5.67 -7.24 13.51
CA TRP A 63 -5.64 -5.92 12.88
C TRP A 63 -4.48 -5.08 13.42
N GLN A 64 -4.30 -5.04 14.73
CA GLN A 64 -3.25 -4.26 15.38
C GLN A 64 -1.84 -4.69 14.91
N SER A 65 -1.58 -5.99 14.77
CA SER A 65 -0.29 -6.49 14.27
C SER A 65 -0.08 -6.18 12.78
N GLU A 66 -1.10 -6.40 11.94
CA GLU A 66 -1.01 -6.16 10.50
C GLU A 66 -0.84 -4.66 10.17
N PHE A 67 -1.56 -3.78 10.86
CA PHE A 67 -1.37 -2.33 10.71
C PHE A 67 0.04 -1.91 11.13
N LEU A 68 0.54 -2.43 12.25
CA LEU A 68 1.90 -2.13 12.69
C LEU A 68 2.93 -2.60 11.65
N GLN A 69 2.76 -3.80 11.10
CA GLN A 69 3.61 -4.34 10.05
C GLN A 69 3.57 -3.46 8.79
N LEU A 70 2.39 -3.11 8.29
CA LEU A 70 2.23 -2.26 7.10
C LEU A 70 2.83 -0.87 7.30
N ILE A 71 2.59 -0.24 8.46
CA ILE A 71 3.18 1.05 8.80
C ILE A 71 4.71 0.93 8.83
N TRP A 72 5.24 -0.09 9.49
CA TRP A 72 6.68 -0.33 9.55
C TRP A 72 7.30 -0.54 8.17
N GLN A 73 6.66 -1.32 7.31
CA GLN A 73 7.10 -1.55 5.94
C GLN A 73 7.07 -0.27 5.11
N VAL A 74 5.95 0.46 5.10
CA VAL A 74 5.81 1.69 4.30
C VAL A 74 6.75 2.77 4.82
N ALA A 75 6.80 3.01 6.14
CA ALA A 75 7.67 4.01 6.73
C ALA A 75 9.15 3.64 6.57
N GLY A 76 9.52 2.38 6.82
CA GLY A 76 10.88 1.88 6.65
C GLY A 76 11.36 1.98 5.20
N LEU A 77 10.55 1.52 4.24
CA LEU A 77 10.87 1.64 2.82
C LEU A 77 10.95 3.09 2.37
N SER A 78 10.03 3.95 2.84
CA SER A 78 10.05 5.39 2.53
C SER A 78 11.29 6.08 3.10
N PHE A 79 11.70 5.71 4.31
CA PHE A 79 12.91 6.22 4.96
C PHE A 79 14.18 5.78 4.25
N LEU A 80 14.30 4.49 3.89
CA LEU A 80 15.42 3.96 3.11
C LEU A 80 15.48 4.60 1.72
N TRP A 81 14.32 4.82 1.09
CA TRP A 81 14.22 5.53 -0.18
C TRP A 81 14.73 6.96 -0.04
N TYR A 82 14.35 7.67 1.02
CA TYR A 82 14.77 9.04 1.29
C TYR A 82 16.28 9.18 1.53
N ILE A 83 16.89 8.33 2.38
CA ILE A 83 18.27 8.51 2.84
C ILE A 83 19.33 8.12 1.79
N GLY A 84 19.05 7.16 0.92
CA GLY A 84 20.14 6.57 0.14
C GLY A 84 19.76 5.93 -1.17
N SER A 85 18.50 6.01 -1.61
CA SER A 85 18.15 5.43 -2.90
C SER A 85 18.68 6.30 -4.05
N PRO A 86 19.48 5.76 -4.99
CA PRO A 86 19.77 6.44 -6.26
C PRO A 86 18.53 6.55 -7.17
N GLN A 87 17.38 6.04 -6.74
CA GLN A 87 16.05 6.26 -7.31
C GLN A 87 15.24 7.30 -6.53
N SER A 88 15.83 7.98 -5.55
CA SER A 88 15.23 9.18 -4.95
C SER A 88 15.23 10.31 -5.98
N LYS A 89 14.32 11.29 -5.81
CA LYS A 89 14.24 12.46 -6.71
C LYS A 89 15.59 13.18 -6.82
N GLU A 90 16.26 13.38 -5.70
CA GLU A 90 17.59 13.99 -5.64
C GLU A 90 18.67 13.13 -6.33
N GLY A 91 18.54 11.81 -6.25
CA GLY A 91 19.39 10.87 -6.98
C GLY A 91 19.21 10.97 -8.50
N ASP A 92 17.98 11.17 -8.97
CA ASP A 92 17.65 11.32 -10.39
C ASP A 92 18.09 12.69 -10.92
N ASP A 93 17.79 13.77 -10.19
CA ASP A 93 18.24 15.13 -10.51
C ASP A 93 19.77 15.19 -10.65
N ARG A 94 20.50 14.56 -9.72
CA ARG A 94 21.97 14.51 -9.76
C ARG A 94 22.51 13.66 -10.92
N LYS A 95 21.77 12.65 -11.40
CA LYS A 95 22.16 11.88 -12.59
C LYS A 95 21.95 12.70 -13.86
N GLU A 96 20.82 13.39 -13.97
CA GLU A 96 20.55 14.31 -15.08
C GLU A 96 21.63 15.39 -15.18
N GLU A 97 21.97 16.04 -14.06
CA GLU A 97 23.03 17.06 -14.03
C GLU A 97 24.40 16.52 -14.48
N LYS A 98 24.76 15.30 -14.04
CA LYS A 98 26.01 14.66 -14.48
C LYS A 98 26.00 14.35 -15.98
N ILE A 99 24.87 13.92 -16.53
CA ILE A 99 24.71 13.64 -17.98
C ILE A 99 24.80 14.95 -18.77
N ASP A 100 24.17 16.02 -18.30
CA ASP A 100 24.22 17.34 -18.92
C ASP A 100 25.66 17.87 -18.97
N GLU A 101 26.41 17.74 -17.87
CA GLU A 101 27.83 18.13 -17.83
C GLU A 101 28.70 17.29 -18.77
N ILE A 102 28.42 16.00 -18.93
CA ILE A 102 29.10 15.14 -19.91
C ILE A 102 28.77 15.58 -21.35
N LEU A 103 27.51 15.85 -21.65
CA LEU A 103 27.06 16.30 -22.98
C LEU A 103 27.66 17.66 -23.35
N LYS A 104 27.76 18.60 -22.41
CA LYS A 104 28.44 19.89 -22.63
C LYS A 104 29.92 19.69 -22.95
N LYS A 105 30.62 18.80 -22.22
CA LYS A 105 32.05 18.56 -22.43
C LYS A 105 32.37 17.82 -23.72
N ILE A 106 31.53 16.87 -24.15
CA ILE A 106 31.74 16.07 -25.36
C ILE A 106 31.21 16.79 -26.61
N GLY A 107 30.00 17.32 -26.55
CA GLY A 107 29.27 17.88 -27.70
C GLY A 107 29.31 19.40 -27.82
N GLY A 108 29.87 20.13 -26.85
CA GLY A 108 29.93 21.60 -26.85
C GLY A 108 28.58 22.24 -27.15
N LYS A 109 28.52 23.06 -28.22
CA LYS A 109 27.31 23.77 -28.67
C LYS A 109 26.19 22.84 -29.16
N GLU A 110 26.51 21.65 -29.67
CA GLU A 110 25.47 20.67 -30.04
C GLU A 110 24.89 19.98 -28.80
N GLY A 111 25.74 19.68 -27.82
CA GLY A 111 25.31 19.17 -26.50
C GLY A 111 24.31 20.11 -25.81
N GLU A 112 24.58 21.41 -25.79
CA GLU A 112 23.67 22.41 -25.22
C GLU A 112 22.31 22.47 -25.93
N LYS A 113 22.28 22.35 -27.26
CA LYS A 113 21.03 22.30 -28.04
C LYS A 113 20.20 21.06 -27.68
N ILE A 114 20.86 19.91 -27.53
CA ILE A 114 20.21 18.64 -27.15
C ILE A 114 19.59 18.78 -25.75
N ILE A 115 20.35 19.25 -24.76
CA ILE A 115 19.86 19.47 -23.39
C ILE A 115 18.64 20.41 -23.39
N THR A 116 18.72 21.54 -24.10
CA THR A 116 17.61 22.51 -24.20
C THR A 116 16.36 21.90 -24.81
N SER A 117 16.51 21.08 -25.86
CA SER A 117 15.39 20.38 -26.50
C SER A 117 14.75 19.33 -25.59
N LEU A 118 15.56 18.61 -24.80
CA LEU A 118 15.09 17.61 -23.84
C LEU A 118 14.30 18.27 -22.71
N ASN A 119 14.85 19.35 -22.11
CA ASN A 119 14.16 20.11 -21.06
C ASN A 119 12.82 20.70 -21.52
N ARG A 120 12.71 21.10 -22.79
CA ARG A 120 11.45 21.57 -23.36
C ARG A 120 10.43 20.45 -23.55
N LYS A 121 10.87 19.24 -23.91
CA LYS A 121 10.02 18.07 -24.15
C LYS A 121 9.59 17.40 -22.85
N TYR A 122 10.48 17.38 -21.85
CA TYR A 122 10.29 16.79 -20.53
C TYR A 122 10.66 17.81 -19.44
N PRO A 123 9.78 18.77 -19.16
CA PRO A 123 10.04 19.74 -18.11
C PRO A 123 10.14 19.05 -16.74
N LYS A 124 11.16 19.42 -15.95
CA LYS A 124 11.31 18.95 -14.57
C LYS A 124 10.04 19.22 -13.77
N LYS A 125 9.60 18.24 -12.98
CA LYS A 125 8.39 18.31 -12.15
C LYS A 125 8.65 18.89 -10.77
#